data_AF-A0A936TQL7-F1
#
_entry.id   AF-A0A936TQL7-F1
#
_cell.length_a   1.000
_cell.length_b   1.000
_cell.length_c   1.000
_cell.angle_alpha   90.00
_cell.angle_beta   90.00
_cell.angle_gamma   90.00
#
_symmetry.space_group_name_H-M   'P 1'
#
loop_
_entity.id
_entity.type
_entity.pdbx_description
1 polymer ?
#
loop_
_entity_poly.entity_id
_entity_poly.type
_entity_poly.pdbx_seq_one_letter_code
_entity_poly.pdbx_strand_id
1 'polypeptide(L)'
;MRLIVDTNVWVSAFLTPDGTPAQLLHEVERGRLTLVYSPQIEAEYREVLFRPKFNINPGFLAEFFARLEEDGQRITPVPIPLSNLPDPDDAPFIATALAANCPIVTGNARHFPAECGVEILSPAQCLARLIG
;
A
#
# COMPACT_ATOMS: atom_id res chain seq x y z
N MET A 1 9.71 -8.14 5.86
CA MET A 1 10.05 -7.23 4.75
C MET A 1 9.22 -5.96 4.86
N ARG A 2 9.80 -4.77 4.63
CA ARG A 2 9.07 -3.49 4.64
C ARG A 2 8.57 -3.18 3.24
N LEU A 3 7.39 -2.59 3.12
CA LEU A 3 6.81 -2.20 1.82
C LEU A 3 5.66 -1.21 2.00
N ILE A 4 5.32 -0.53 0.92
CA ILE A 4 4.09 0.25 0.79
C ILE A 4 3.11 -0.55 -0.06
N VAL A 5 1.82 -0.48 0.26
CA VAL A 5 0.76 -1.11 -0.54
C VAL A 5 -0.10 -0.01 -1.16
N ASP A 6 -0.30 -0.06 -2.47
CA ASP A 6 -1.24 0.82 -3.16
C ASP A 6 -2.68 0.51 -2.68
N THR A 7 -3.49 1.55 -2.54
CA THR A 7 -4.90 1.47 -2.14
C THR A 7 -5.72 0.49 -2.98
N ASN A 8 -5.42 0.34 -4.28
CA ASN A 8 -6.13 -0.61 -5.14
C ASN A 8 -5.96 -2.08 -4.72
N VAL A 9 -4.84 -2.41 -4.07
CA VAL A 9 -4.56 -3.75 -3.57
C VAL A 9 -5.41 -4.00 -2.34
N TRP A 10 -5.57 -3.01 -1.45
CA TRP A 10 -6.48 -3.12 -0.30
C TRP A 10 -7.93 -3.29 -0.71
N VAL A 11 -8.40 -2.47 -1.66
CA VAL A 11 -9.75 -2.63 -2.23
C VAL A 11 -9.93 -4.04 -2.77
N SER A 12 -8.96 -4.55 -3.54
CA SER A 12 -9.04 -5.90 -4.11
C SER A 12 -9.01 -6.99 -3.04
N ALA A 13 -8.18 -6.85 -2.01
CA ALA A 13 -8.06 -7.79 -0.90
C ALA A 13 -9.37 -7.91 -0.10
N PHE A 14 -10.01 -6.77 0.17
CA PHE A 14 -11.23 -6.73 0.98
C PHE A 14 -12.47 -7.17 0.21
N LEU A 15 -12.46 -7.03 -1.12
CA LEU A 15 -13.56 -7.49 -1.98
C LEU A 15 -13.40 -8.96 -2.42
N THR A 16 -12.17 -9.47 -2.48
CA THR A 16 -11.86 -10.83 -2.97
C THR A 16 -11.00 -11.58 -1.93
N PRO A 17 -11.63 -12.23 -0.93
CA PRO A 17 -10.94 -12.85 0.21
C PRO A 17 -9.96 -13.99 -0.16
N ASP A 18 -10.17 -14.64 -1.31
CA ASP A 18 -9.32 -15.74 -1.78
C ASP A 18 -8.24 -15.28 -2.79
N GLY A 19 -8.23 -13.99 -3.13
CA GLY A 19 -7.33 -13.42 -4.13
C GLY A 19 -5.89 -13.25 -3.62
N THR A 20 -4.95 -13.11 -4.55
CA THR A 20 -3.54 -12.78 -4.24
C THR A 20 -3.39 -11.57 -3.29
N PRO A 21 -4.17 -10.47 -3.42
CA PRO A 21 -4.11 -9.36 -2.47
C PRO A 21 -4.51 -9.72 -1.02
N ALA A 22 -5.48 -10.62 -0.84
CA ALA A 22 -5.90 -11.06 0.49
C ALA A 22 -4.84 -11.95 1.15
N GLN A 23 -4.12 -12.76 0.37
CA GLN A 23 -2.95 -13.49 0.87
C GLN A 23 -1.88 -12.53 1.40
N LEU A 24 -1.64 -11.40 0.71
CA LEU A 24 -0.70 -10.38 1.16
C LEU A 24 -1.10 -9.74 2.49
N LEU A 25 -2.39 -9.47 2.71
CA LEU A 25 -2.90 -9.03 4.02
C LEU A 25 -2.55 -10.04 5.11
N HIS A 26 -2.74 -11.33 4.85
CA HIS A 26 -2.45 -12.36 5.85
C HIS A 26 -0.96 -12.45 6.20
N GLU A 27 -0.06 -12.14 5.25
CA GLU A 27 1.38 -12.03 5.51
C GLU A 27 1.74 -10.83 6.38
N VAL A 28 0.98 -9.73 6.29
CA VAL A 28 1.09 -8.58 7.21
C VAL A 28 0.65 -9.00 8.62
N GLU A 29 -0.50 -9.66 8.74
CA GLU A 29 -1.01 -10.14 10.04
C GLU A 29 -0.08 -11.14 10.73
N ARG A 30 0.65 -11.93 9.93
CA ARG A 30 1.68 -12.86 10.41
C ARG A 30 3.01 -12.18 10.79
N GLY A 31 3.12 -10.87 10.63
CA GLY A 31 4.31 -10.09 10.91
C GLY A 31 5.47 -10.32 9.93
N ARG A 32 5.24 -11.01 8.80
CA ARG A 32 6.26 -11.21 7.76
C ARG A 32 6.42 -9.98 6.89
N LEU A 33 5.38 -9.18 6.78
CA LEU A 33 5.36 -7.89 6.10
C LEU A 33 5.09 -6.76 7.10
N THR A 34 5.86 -5.68 6.99
CA THR A 34 5.64 -4.45 7.75
C THR A 34 5.18 -3.37 6.78
N LEU A 35 3.96 -2.87 6.97
CA LEU A 35 3.42 -1.78 6.16
C LEU A 35 4.12 -0.48 6.51
N VAL A 36 4.67 0.20 5.51
CA VAL A 36 5.17 1.56 5.64
C VAL A 36 4.14 2.49 5.02
N TYR A 37 3.84 3.60 5.71
CA TYR A 37 2.86 4.57 5.22
C TYR A 37 3.17 5.97 5.76
N SER A 38 2.61 6.98 5.10
CA SER A 38 2.63 8.37 5.55
C SER A 38 1.23 8.85 5.93
N PRO A 39 1.09 9.99 6.64
CA PRO A 39 -0.22 10.57 6.93
C PRO A 39 -1.09 10.75 5.67
N GLN A 40 -0.48 11.11 4.55
CA GLN A 40 -1.14 11.29 3.26
C GLN A 40 -1.66 9.96 2.69
N ILE A 41 -0.85 8.89 2.76
CA ILE A 41 -1.28 7.54 2.35
C ILE A 41 -2.41 7.03 3.25
N GLU A 42 -2.33 7.26 4.56
CA GLU A 42 -3.42 6.87 5.47
C GLU A 42 -4.72 7.61 5.13
N ALA A 43 -4.63 8.91 4.81
CA ALA A 43 -5.78 9.70 4.38
C ALA A 43 -6.39 9.16 3.07
N GLU A 44 -5.56 8.80 2.09
CA GLU A 44 -5.99 8.15 0.85
C GLU A 44 -6.70 6.82 1.11
N TYR A 45 -6.13 5.96 1.98
CA TYR A 45 -6.78 4.71 2.37
C TYR A 45 -8.15 4.97 2.98
N ARG A 46 -8.27 5.94 3.90
CA ARG A 46 -9.56 6.27 4.52
C ARG A 46 -10.55 6.82 3.50
N GLU A 47 -10.12 7.70 2.61
CA GLU A 47 -10.98 8.27 1.58
C GLU A 47 -11.51 7.20 0.64
N VAL A 48 -10.65 6.30 0.16
CA VAL A 48 -11.03 5.27 -0.82
C VAL A 48 -11.79 4.11 -0.18
N LEU A 49 -11.30 3.54 0.92
CA LEU A 49 -11.87 2.31 1.50
C LEU A 49 -13.27 2.52 2.09
N PHE A 50 -13.59 3.75 2.52
CA PHE A 50 -14.93 4.10 3.01
C PHE A 50 -15.92 4.49 1.89
N ARG A 51 -15.51 4.49 0.60
CA ARG A 51 -16.43 4.81 -0.49
C ARG A 51 -17.59 3.79 -0.54
N PRO A 52 -18.87 4.24 -0.53
CA PRO A 52 -20.03 3.34 -0.47
C PRO A 52 -20.08 2.28 -1.56
N LYS A 53 -19.51 2.56 -2.75
CA LYS A 53 -19.45 1.64 -3.89
C LYS A 53 -18.71 0.33 -3.59
N PHE A 54 -17.82 0.31 -2.61
CA PHE A 54 -17.11 -0.91 -2.20
C PHE A 54 -17.84 -1.69 -1.10
N ASN A 55 -18.77 -1.06 -0.39
CA ASN A 55 -19.60 -1.71 0.62
C ASN A 55 -18.81 -2.55 1.66
N ILE A 56 -17.65 -2.05 2.08
CA ILE A 56 -16.77 -2.73 3.05
C ILE A 56 -17.31 -2.47 4.46
N ASN A 57 -17.30 -3.50 5.30
CA ASN A 57 -17.80 -3.40 6.67
C ASN A 57 -16.99 -2.34 7.47
N PRO A 58 -17.64 -1.32 8.06
CA PRO A 58 -16.93 -0.27 8.80
C PRO A 58 -16.18 -0.76 10.05
N GLY A 59 -16.68 -1.80 10.73
CA GLY A 59 -16.00 -2.42 11.87
C GLY A 59 -14.71 -3.11 11.44
N PHE A 60 -14.74 -3.83 10.32
CA PHE A 60 -13.53 -4.40 9.71
C PHE A 60 -12.51 -3.32 9.32
N LEU A 61 -12.96 -2.20 8.72
CA LEU A 61 -12.06 -1.08 8.42
C LEU A 61 -11.45 -0.47 9.70
N ALA A 62 -12.24 -0.31 10.76
CA ALA A 62 -11.74 0.19 12.03
C ALA A 62 -10.64 -0.72 12.61
N GLU A 63 -10.84 -2.04 12.56
CA GLU A 63 -9.82 -3.02 12.97
C GLU A 63 -8.57 -2.93 12.08
N PHE A 64 -8.73 -2.85 10.75
CA PHE A 64 -7.62 -2.68 9.83
C PHE A 64 -6.78 -1.43 10.15
N PHE A 65 -7.41 -0.28 10.39
CA PHE A 65 -6.68 0.95 10.71
C PHE A 65 -6.03 0.91 12.11
N ALA A 66 -6.67 0.27 13.09
CA ALA A 66 -6.06 0.05 14.40
C ALA A 66 -4.78 -0.80 14.28
N ARG A 67 -4.83 -1.89 13.50
CA ARG A 67 -3.66 -2.72 13.22
C ARG A 67 -2.61 -2.00 12.40
N LEU A 68 -3.01 -1.17 11.44
CA LEU A 68 -2.06 -0.35 10.68
C LEU A 68 -1.28 0.60 11.60
N GLU A 69 -1.94 1.17 12.62
CA GLU A 69 -1.30 2.04 13.62
C GLU A 69 -0.41 1.27 14.59
N GLU A 70 -0.81 0.06 15.00
CA GLU A 70 -0.07 -0.78 15.95
C GLU A 70 1.14 -1.49 15.31
N ASP A 71 0.94 -2.12 14.15
CA ASP A 71 1.92 -2.98 13.49
C ASP A 71 2.69 -2.27 12.36
N GLY A 72 2.13 -1.16 11.84
CA GLY A 72 2.69 -0.42 10.72
C GLY A 72 3.75 0.59 11.14
N GLN A 73 4.59 0.96 10.17
CA GLN A 73 5.60 2.01 10.33
C GLN A 73 5.15 3.30 9.65
N ARG A 74 4.61 4.21 10.45
CA ARG A 74 4.29 5.57 10.01
C ARG A 74 5.56 6.41 9.86
N ILE A 75 5.75 7.04 8.70
CA ILE A 75 6.84 7.98 8.44
C ILE A 75 6.33 9.29 7.84
N THR A 76 7.11 10.36 7.97
CA THR A 76 6.82 11.66 7.34
C THR A 76 7.91 11.96 6.32
N PRO A 77 7.70 11.63 5.02
CA PRO A 77 8.71 11.88 4.00
C PRO A 77 8.84 13.38 3.74
N VAL A 78 10.04 13.81 3.32
CA VAL A 78 10.23 15.16 2.78
C VAL A 78 9.54 15.22 1.41
N PRO A 79 8.77 16.29 1.11
CA PRO A 79 8.19 16.47 -0.22
C PRO A 79 9.26 16.43 -1.31
N ILE A 80 9.03 15.64 -2.35
CA ILE A 80 9.95 15.49 -3.48
C ILE A 80 9.32 16.20 -4.69
N PRO A 81 10.05 17.06 -5.42
CA PRO A 81 9.54 17.63 -6.66
C PRO A 81 9.45 16.54 -7.73
N LEU A 82 8.26 15.99 -7.94
CA LEU A 82 7.98 15.00 -8.97
C LEU A 82 7.29 15.69 -10.15
N SER A 83 8.06 16.09 -11.16
CA SER A 83 7.59 16.96 -12.25
C SER A 83 6.76 16.23 -13.32
N ASN A 84 6.83 14.90 -13.38
CA ASN A 84 6.34 14.10 -14.51
C ASN A 84 5.59 12.83 -14.08
N LEU A 85 4.85 12.86 -12.97
CA LEU A 85 4.01 11.72 -12.62
C LEU A 85 2.81 11.61 -13.57
N PRO A 86 2.42 10.38 -13.98
CA PRO A 86 1.16 10.17 -14.68
C PRO A 86 -0.04 10.65 -13.86
N ASP A 87 0.01 10.45 -12.54
CA ASP A 87 -0.99 10.92 -11.58
C ASP A 87 -0.28 11.64 -10.41
N PRO A 88 -0.58 12.93 -10.15
CA PRO A 88 -0.06 13.66 -9.00
C PRO A 88 -0.39 13.00 -7.65
N ASP A 89 -1.49 12.25 -7.56
CA ASP A 89 -1.94 11.61 -6.33
C ASP A 89 -1.05 10.40 -5.95
N ASP A 90 -0.19 9.92 -6.86
CA ASP A 90 0.82 8.89 -6.57
C ASP A 90 2.09 9.46 -5.89
N ALA A 91 2.26 10.79 -5.85
CA ALA A 91 3.44 11.44 -5.28
C ALA A 91 3.72 11.04 -3.81
N PRO A 92 2.72 10.97 -2.91
CA PRO A 92 2.94 10.54 -1.53
C PRO A 92 3.46 9.11 -1.42
N PHE A 93 3.01 8.19 -2.28
CA PHE A 93 3.47 6.81 -2.31
C PHE A 93 4.95 6.73 -2.68
N ILE A 94 5.34 7.43 -3.75
CA ILE A 94 6.73 7.48 -4.23
C ILE A 94 7.64 8.13 -3.18
N ALA A 95 7.23 9.27 -2.62
CA ALA A 95 8.02 9.97 -1.62
C ALA A 95 8.25 9.12 -0.35
N THR A 96 7.20 8.44 0.09
CA THR A 96 7.28 7.52 1.23
C THR A 96 8.18 6.33 0.91
N ALA A 97 8.08 5.75 -0.29
CA ALA A 97 8.85 4.59 -0.71
C ALA A 97 10.35 4.89 -0.77
N LEU A 98 10.71 6.03 -1.36
CA LEU A 98 12.09 6.51 -1.45
C LEU A 98 12.67 6.79 -0.05
N ALA A 99 11.92 7.49 0.81
CA ALA A 99 12.35 7.78 2.17
C ALA A 99 12.53 6.50 3.02
N ALA A 100 11.67 5.50 2.79
CA ALA A 100 11.71 4.23 3.49
C ALA A 100 12.70 3.22 2.90
N ASN A 101 13.20 3.45 1.69
CA ASN A 101 13.94 2.50 0.87
C ASN A 101 13.25 1.13 0.81
N CYS A 102 11.98 1.12 0.37
CA CYS A 102 11.17 -0.09 0.28
C CYS A 102 10.28 -0.08 -0.98
N PRO A 103 9.87 -1.26 -1.49
CA PRO A 103 9.06 -1.34 -2.69
C PRO A 103 7.62 -0.84 -2.48
N ILE A 104 6.99 -0.44 -3.58
CA ILE A 104 5.52 -0.26 -3.67
C ILE A 104 4.92 -1.52 -4.27
N VAL A 105 3.90 -2.05 -3.60
CA VAL A 105 3.09 -3.15 -4.11
C VAL A 105 1.82 -2.60 -4.72
N THR A 106 1.61 -2.81 -6.02
CA THR A 106 0.43 -2.30 -6.74
C THR A 106 -0.10 -3.32 -7.75
N GLY A 107 -1.41 -3.29 -7.99
CA GLY A 107 -2.03 -3.97 -9.13
C GLY A 107 -1.86 -3.23 -10.46
N ASN A 108 -1.29 -2.02 -10.46
CA ASN A 108 -1.33 -1.10 -11.61
C ASN A 108 0.00 -0.34 -11.78
N ALA A 109 1.05 -1.06 -12.18
CA ALA A 109 2.41 -0.53 -12.28
C ALA A 109 2.59 0.72 -13.19
N ARG A 110 1.66 0.99 -14.12
CA ARG A 110 1.74 2.17 -15.00
C ARG A 110 1.67 3.51 -14.26
N HIS A 111 1.16 3.50 -13.03
CA HIS A 111 1.10 4.66 -12.13
C HIS A 111 2.49 5.04 -11.58
N PHE A 112 3.41 4.07 -11.58
CA PHE A 112 4.76 4.23 -11.02
C PHE A 112 5.83 3.94 -12.08
N PRO A 113 6.12 4.92 -12.97
CA PRO A 113 7.17 4.78 -13.97
C PRO A 113 8.54 4.50 -13.33
N ALA A 114 9.40 3.79 -14.06
CA ALA A 114 10.73 3.38 -13.58
C ALA A 114 11.62 4.58 -13.20
N GLU A 115 11.38 5.73 -13.82
CA GLU A 115 12.06 7.01 -13.59
C GLU A 115 11.86 7.53 -12.16
N CYS A 116 10.87 7.02 -11.41
CA CYS A 116 10.64 7.38 -10.02
C CYS A 116 11.68 6.77 -9.06
N GLY A 117 12.50 5.81 -9.52
CA GLY A 117 13.56 5.20 -8.73
C GLY A 117 13.07 4.28 -7.60
N VAL A 118 11.81 3.82 -7.67
CA VAL A 118 11.18 2.94 -6.68
C VAL A 118 10.99 1.55 -7.28
N GLU A 119 11.31 0.51 -6.50
CA GLU A 119 10.99 -0.87 -6.89
C GLU A 119 9.48 -1.10 -6.84
N ILE A 120 8.91 -1.59 -7.93
CA ILE A 120 7.49 -1.89 -8.05
C ILE A 120 7.28 -3.39 -8.10
N LEU A 121 6.39 -3.89 -7.24
CA LEU A 121 6.01 -5.29 -7.17
C LEU A 121 4.52 -5.44 -7.41
N SER A 122 4.11 -6.46 -8.16
CA SER A 122 2.75 -6.98 -8.08
C SER A 122 2.55 -7.75 -6.77
N PRO A 123 1.30 -7.94 -6.29
CA PRO A 123 1.03 -8.79 -5.13
C PRO A 123 1.64 -10.20 -5.26
N ALA A 124 1.59 -10.79 -6.46
CA ALA A 124 2.16 -12.11 -6.72
C ALA A 124 3.69 -12.13 -6.59
N GLN A 125 4.37 -11.11 -7.13
CA GLN A 125 5.83 -10.98 -7.00
C GLN A 125 6.25 -10.76 -5.54
N CYS A 126 5.49 -9.97 -4.80
CA CYS A 126 5.73 -9.75 -3.37
C CYS A 126 5.65 -11.06 -2.58
N LEU A 127 4.58 -11.85 -2.78
CA LEU A 127 4.40 -13.14 -2.11
C LEU A 127 5.50 -14.14 -2.47
N ALA A 128 5.89 -14.23 -3.76
CA ALA A 128 6.96 -15.11 -4.20
C ALA A 128 8.29 -14.82 -3.48
N ARG A 129 8.54 -13.54 -3.14
CA ARG A 129 9.75 -13.10 -2.44
C ARG A 129 9.78 -13.45 -0.96
N LEU A 130 8.65 -13.87 -0.37
CA LEU A 130 8.58 -14.34 1.01
C LEU A 130 8.86 -15.84 1.15
N ILE A 131 8.80 -16.58 0.04
CA ILE A 131 8.96 -18.04 0.00
C ILE A 131 10.41 -18.43 -0.33
N GLY A 132 11.18 -17.52 -0.92
CA GLY A 132 12.62 -17.69 -1.19
C GLY A 132 13.50 -17.18 -0.05
#